data_AF-A0A8I0FBU6-F1
#
_entry.id   AF-A0A8I0FBU6-F1
#
_cell.length_a   1.000
_cell.length_b   1.000
_cell.length_c   1.000
_cell.angle_alpha   90.00
_cell.angle_beta   90.00
_cell.angle_gamma   90.00
#
_symmetry.space_group_name_H-M   'P 1'
#
loop_
_entity.id
_entity.type
_entity.pdbx_description
1 polymer ?
#
loop_
_entity_poly.entity_id
_entity_poly.type
_entity_poly.pdbx_seq_one_letter_code
_entity_poly.pdbx_strand_id
1 'polypeptide(L)'
;MQAAREVGVDPQKVILISGLESSFKEDAVSATKATGLGQFVAGTFAERIAKSRHPELRALRGLSREELLEKRKDPRIGALALAEHIKDAEDRVKSAFKANGIRDNVTLADIYTVHNIGNPSMAVAARQGKMALAGVSVKAMRNNAQLYENGINTTAKQYMETVDRKFVVIDAKLR
;
A
#
# COMPACT_ATOMS: atom_id res chain seq x y z
N MET A 1 6.13 -9.29 11.80
CA MET A 1 5.60 -10.65 11.56
C MET A 1 4.35 -10.99 12.37
N GLN A 2 4.33 -10.76 13.70
CA GLN A 2 3.16 -11.06 14.54
C GLN A 2 1.87 -10.36 14.07
N ALA A 3 1.91 -9.05 13.82
CA ALA A 3 0.77 -8.29 13.30
C ALA A 3 0.12 -8.89 12.05
N ALA A 4 0.95 -9.38 11.12
CA ALA A 4 0.48 -10.02 9.89
C ALA A 4 -0.32 -11.30 10.20
N ARG A 5 0.20 -12.15 11.09
CA ARG A 5 -0.47 -13.41 11.49
C ARG A 5 -1.81 -13.14 12.16
N GLU A 6 -1.88 -12.15 13.05
CA GLU A 6 -3.12 -11.79 13.76
C GLU A 6 -4.21 -11.25 12.84
N VAL A 7 -3.82 -10.51 11.80
CA VAL A 7 -4.76 -10.00 10.78
C VAL A 7 -5.09 -11.08 9.71
N GLY A 8 -4.28 -12.13 9.64
CA GLY A 8 -4.41 -13.21 8.66
C GLY A 8 -3.90 -12.82 7.27
N VAL A 9 -2.78 -12.10 7.21
CA VAL A 9 -2.04 -11.80 5.98
C VAL A 9 -0.65 -12.42 6.03
N ASP A 10 -0.10 -12.73 4.85
CA ASP A 10 1.27 -13.22 4.73
C ASP A 10 2.27 -12.19 5.31
N PRO A 11 3.09 -12.57 6.32
CA PRO A 11 4.11 -11.69 6.88
C PRO A 11 5.07 -11.10 5.86
N GLN A 12 5.39 -11.81 4.77
CA GLN A 12 6.31 -11.32 3.74
C GLN A 12 5.73 -10.09 3.02
N LYS A 13 4.42 -10.01 2.81
CA LYS A 13 3.77 -8.83 2.21
C LYS A 13 3.96 -7.57 3.07
N VAL A 14 3.82 -7.70 4.40
CA VAL A 14 4.04 -6.59 5.34
C VAL A 14 5.51 -6.16 5.31
N ILE A 15 6.44 -7.11 5.36
CA ILE A 15 7.88 -6.84 5.33
C ILE A 15 8.25 -6.09 4.04
N LEU A 16 7.87 -6.61 2.88
CA LEU A 16 8.26 -6.04 1.59
C LEU A 16 7.67 -4.65 1.38
N ILE A 17 6.40 -4.43 1.73
CA ILE A 17 5.79 -3.10 1.65
C ILE A 17 6.45 -2.14 2.64
N SER A 18 6.73 -2.56 3.88
CA SER A 18 7.46 -1.70 4.83
C SER A 18 8.86 -1.33 4.37
N GLY A 19 9.58 -2.28 3.77
CA GLY A 19 10.90 -2.03 3.18
C GLY A 19 10.84 -1.01 2.05
N LEU A 20 9.82 -1.10 1.18
CA LEU A 20 9.65 -0.16 0.07
C LEU A 20 9.26 1.24 0.54
N GLU A 21 8.33 1.32 1.49
CA GLU A 21 7.76 2.59 1.94
C GLU A 21 8.69 3.36 2.88
N SER A 22 9.33 2.68 3.83
CA SER A 22 10.04 3.33 4.94
C SER A 22 11.50 2.91 5.07
N SER A 23 11.97 1.97 4.25
CA SER A 23 13.24 1.27 4.51
C SER A 23 13.30 0.71 5.94
N PHE A 24 12.15 0.21 6.42
CA PHE A 24 11.95 -0.34 7.76
C PHE A 24 12.05 0.66 8.93
N LYS A 25 12.08 1.97 8.67
CA LYS A 25 12.16 3.01 9.71
C LYS A 25 10.76 3.39 10.20
N GLU A 26 10.45 3.05 11.45
CA GLU A 26 9.13 3.27 12.06
C GLU A 26 8.79 4.73 12.29
N ASP A 27 9.77 5.63 12.31
CA ASP A 27 9.60 7.06 12.50
C ASP A 27 9.78 7.87 11.21
N ALA A 28 10.01 7.22 10.06
CA ALA A 28 10.23 7.89 8.79
C ALA A 28 9.06 8.80 8.42
N VAL A 29 9.36 10.05 8.06
CA VAL A 29 8.38 11.04 7.61
C VAL A 29 8.72 11.50 6.20
N SER A 30 7.81 11.32 5.25
CA SER A 30 7.99 11.79 3.87
C SER A 30 7.75 13.31 3.75
N ALA A 31 8.11 13.87 2.59
CA ALA A 31 7.77 15.25 2.22
C ALA A 31 6.24 15.51 2.22
N THR A 32 5.42 14.47 1.98
CA THR A 32 3.95 14.55 2.00
C THR A 32 3.36 14.26 3.39
N LYS A 33 4.18 14.20 4.43
CA LYS A 33 3.79 13.88 5.82
C LYS A 33 3.21 12.48 6.01
N ALA A 34 3.50 11.58 5.07
CA ALA A 34 3.32 10.16 5.26
C ALA A 34 4.28 9.69 6.37
N THR A 35 3.83 8.81 7.27
CA THR A 35 4.62 8.47 8.48
C THR A 35 4.62 6.98 8.77
N GLY A 36 5.78 6.50 9.23
CA GLY A 36 6.02 5.18 9.78
C GLY A 36 6.09 4.04 8.79
N LEU A 37 6.00 2.81 9.29
CA LEU A 37 6.35 1.61 8.53
C LEU A 37 5.57 1.44 7.22
N GLY A 38 4.32 1.89 7.17
CA GLY A 38 3.48 1.87 5.97
C GLY A 38 3.23 3.24 5.35
N GLN A 39 4.02 4.26 5.73
CA GLN A 39 3.90 5.64 5.20
C GLN A 39 2.44 6.12 5.07
N PHE A 40 1.67 6.01 6.15
CA PHE A 40 0.28 6.47 6.11
C PHE A 40 0.22 7.99 6.20
N VAL A 41 -0.51 8.63 5.30
CA VAL A 41 -0.94 10.03 5.47
C VAL A 41 -2.06 10.13 6.50
N ALA A 42 -2.26 11.33 7.05
CA ALA A 42 -3.17 11.54 8.18
C ALA A 42 -4.60 11.04 7.95
N GLY A 43 -5.19 11.37 6.79
CA GLY A 43 -6.55 10.94 6.45
C GLY A 43 -6.69 9.43 6.33
N THR A 44 -5.78 8.78 5.59
CA THR A 44 -5.78 7.33 5.39
C THR A 44 -5.58 6.58 6.70
N PHE A 45 -4.71 7.06 7.58
CA PHE A 45 -4.52 6.44 8.89
C PHE A 45 -5.78 6.53 9.75
N ALA A 46 -6.37 7.73 9.86
CA ALA A 46 -7.60 7.93 10.63
C ALA A 46 -8.75 7.06 10.10
N GLU A 47 -8.93 7.01 8.78
CA GLU A 47 -9.92 6.14 8.15
C GLU A 47 -9.64 4.65 8.45
N ARG A 48 -8.37 4.23 8.44
CA ARG A 48 -8.00 2.85 8.76
C ARG A 48 -8.36 2.48 10.19
N ILE A 49 -8.06 3.35 11.14
CA ILE A 49 -8.45 3.15 12.54
C ILE A 49 -9.97 3.13 12.71
N ALA A 50 -10.68 4.04 12.06
CA ALA A 50 -12.14 4.10 12.08
C ALA A 50 -12.80 2.81 11.55
N LYS A 51 -12.21 2.17 10.53
CA LYS A 51 -12.72 0.92 9.91
C LYS A 51 -12.13 -0.36 10.51
N SER A 52 -11.14 -0.24 11.39
CA SER A 52 -10.37 -1.38 11.89
C SER A 52 -11.21 -2.45 12.59
N ARG A 53 -10.83 -3.71 12.47
CA ARG A 53 -11.44 -4.82 13.22
C ARG A 53 -10.54 -5.30 14.35
N HIS A 54 -9.23 -5.02 14.27
CA HIS A 54 -8.25 -5.41 15.27
C HIS A 54 -8.47 -4.68 16.61
N PRO A 55 -8.49 -5.39 17.76
CA PRO A 55 -8.74 -4.78 19.07
C PRO A 55 -7.82 -3.61 19.42
N GLU A 56 -6.50 -3.74 19.20
CA GLU A 56 -5.53 -2.68 19.51
C GLU A 56 -5.75 -1.40 18.69
N LEU A 57 -6.10 -1.53 17.41
CA LEU A 57 -6.38 -0.38 16.56
C LEU A 57 -7.73 0.25 16.91
N ARG A 58 -8.74 -0.57 17.24
CA ARG A 58 -10.05 -0.07 17.69
C ARG A 58 -9.97 0.75 18.97
N ALA A 59 -9.05 0.40 19.88
CA ALA A 59 -8.82 1.15 21.11
C ALA A 59 -8.37 2.61 20.85
N LEU A 60 -7.88 2.92 19.65
CA LEU A 60 -7.42 4.28 19.29
C LEU A 60 -8.54 5.22 18.84
N ARG A 61 -9.78 4.75 18.63
CA ARG A 61 -10.88 5.55 18.04
C ARG A 61 -11.36 6.74 18.89
N GLY A 62 -11.02 6.76 20.17
CA GLY A 62 -11.37 7.85 21.09
C GLY A 62 -10.27 8.89 21.29
N LEU A 63 -9.10 8.71 20.68
CA LEU A 63 -7.99 9.65 20.78
C LEU A 63 -8.29 10.94 20.02
N SER A 64 -7.69 12.05 20.46
CA SER A 64 -7.64 13.26 19.64
C SER A 64 -6.91 12.98 18.33
N ARG A 65 -7.11 13.85 17.34
CA ARG A 65 -6.48 13.70 16.03
C ARG A 65 -4.96 13.71 16.16
N GLU A 66 -4.40 14.59 16.97
CA GLU A 66 -2.97 14.71 17.21
C GLU A 66 -2.40 13.43 17.84
N GLU A 67 -3.01 12.95 18.92
CA GLU A 67 -2.62 11.70 19.59
C GLU A 67 -2.69 10.50 18.64
N LEU A 68 -3.75 10.42 17.84
CA LEU A 68 -3.93 9.36 16.86
C LEU A 68 -2.81 9.37 15.82
N LEU A 69 -2.46 10.55 15.29
CA LEU A 69 -1.44 10.66 14.24
C LEU A 69 -0.03 10.34 14.72
N GLU A 70 0.27 10.57 16.01
CA GLU A 70 1.53 10.16 16.62
C GLU A 70 1.66 8.64 16.72
N LYS A 71 0.55 7.89 16.82
CA LYS A 71 0.58 6.41 16.81
C LYS A 71 1.07 5.81 15.49
N ARG A 72 1.22 6.58 14.41
CA ARG A 72 1.87 6.10 13.18
C ARG A 72 3.34 5.74 13.39
N LYS A 73 3.99 6.34 14.39
CA LYS A 73 5.40 6.08 14.73
C LYS A 73 5.59 4.84 15.60
N ASP A 74 4.51 4.33 16.18
CA ASP A 74 4.55 3.09 16.95
C ASP A 74 4.68 1.91 15.98
N PRO A 75 5.76 1.10 16.04
CA PRO A 75 6.00 0.05 15.07
C PRO A 75 4.94 -1.07 15.13
N ARG A 76 4.36 -1.31 16.31
CA ARG A 76 3.30 -2.32 16.49
C ARG A 76 2.01 -1.84 15.85
N ILE A 77 1.60 -0.60 16.13
CA ILE A 77 0.40 0.00 15.53
C ILE A 77 0.57 0.18 14.01
N GLY A 78 1.72 0.66 13.57
CA GLY A 78 2.05 0.82 12.15
C GLY A 78 1.98 -0.50 11.39
N ALA A 79 2.55 -1.59 11.97
CA ALA A 79 2.50 -2.91 11.35
C ALA A 79 1.08 -3.50 11.31
N LEU A 80 0.27 -3.31 12.36
CA LEU A 80 -1.14 -3.73 12.38
C LEU A 80 -1.97 -2.97 11.34
N ALA A 81 -1.82 -1.65 11.30
CA ALA A 81 -2.54 -0.80 10.35
C ALA A 81 -2.18 -1.17 8.90
N LEU A 82 -0.89 -1.42 8.64
CA LEU A 82 -0.41 -1.88 7.35
C LEU A 82 -0.97 -3.27 7.00
N ALA A 83 -0.97 -4.21 7.93
CA ALA A 83 -1.53 -5.55 7.71
C ALA A 83 -3.03 -5.51 7.37
N GLU A 84 -3.84 -4.73 8.11
CA GLU A 84 -5.27 -4.57 7.78
C GLU A 84 -5.48 -3.85 6.45
N HIS A 85 -4.60 -2.91 6.11
CA HIS A 85 -4.66 -2.21 4.84
C HIS A 85 -4.31 -3.15 3.66
N ILE A 86 -3.31 -4.02 3.81
CA ILE A 86 -2.95 -5.05 2.83
C ILE A 86 -4.11 -6.00 2.58
N LYS A 87 -4.78 -6.47 3.64
CA LYS A 87 -5.94 -7.35 3.52
C LYS A 87 -7.07 -6.69 2.72
N ASP A 88 -7.42 -5.46 3.09
CA ASP A 88 -8.45 -4.66 2.39
C ASP A 88 -8.06 -4.39 0.93
N ALA A 89 -6.79 -4.04 0.67
CA ALA A 89 -6.28 -3.85 -0.68
C ALA A 89 -6.38 -5.12 -1.53
N GLU A 90 -6.00 -6.28 -0.98
CA GLU A 90 -6.12 -7.56 -1.67
C GLU A 90 -7.58 -7.88 -2.03
N ASP A 91 -8.51 -7.71 -1.09
CA ASP A 91 -9.94 -7.94 -1.31
C ASP A 91 -10.53 -6.99 -2.37
N ARG A 92 -10.09 -5.72 -2.37
CA ARG A 92 -10.48 -4.72 -3.38
C ARG A 92 -9.96 -5.07 -4.77
N VAL A 93 -8.73 -5.56 -4.89
CA VAL A 93 -8.18 -6.03 -6.18
C VAL A 93 -8.96 -7.26 -6.66
N LYS A 94 -9.18 -8.27 -5.80
CA LYS A 94 -9.96 -9.48 -6.15
C LYS A 94 -11.35 -9.10 -6.67
N SER A 95 -12.01 -8.17 -5.99
CA SER A 95 -13.33 -7.67 -6.39
C SER A 95 -13.29 -6.95 -7.74
N ALA A 96 -12.28 -6.11 -7.97
CA ALA A 96 -12.10 -5.40 -9.24
C ALA A 96 -11.78 -6.37 -10.40
N PHE A 97 -10.94 -7.37 -10.17
CA PHE A 97 -10.62 -8.41 -11.16
C PHE A 97 -11.88 -9.18 -11.55
N LYS A 98 -12.66 -9.63 -10.56
CA LYS A 98 -13.94 -10.32 -10.78
C LYS A 98 -14.91 -9.45 -11.60
N ALA A 99 -15.06 -8.19 -11.24
CA ALA A 99 -15.95 -7.25 -11.95
C ALA A 99 -15.53 -6.99 -13.41
N ASN A 100 -14.25 -7.20 -13.74
CA ASN A 100 -13.69 -6.99 -15.07
C ASN A 100 -13.40 -8.30 -15.84
N GLY A 101 -13.85 -9.45 -15.33
CA GLY A 101 -13.62 -10.75 -15.97
C GLY A 101 -12.16 -11.22 -15.99
N ILE A 102 -11.30 -10.63 -15.15
CA ILE A 102 -9.88 -10.98 -15.04
C ILE A 102 -9.76 -12.23 -14.14
N ARG A 103 -9.03 -13.24 -14.61
CA ARG A 103 -8.81 -14.53 -13.92
C ARG A 103 -7.44 -14.67 -13.28
N ASP A 104 -6.60 -13.64 -13.38
CA ASP A 104 -5.26 -13.63 -12.82
C ASP A 104 -5.27 -13.67 -11.29
N ASN A 105 -4.22 -14.22 -10.71
CA ASN A 105 -3.97 -14.11 -9.28
C ASN A 105 -3.56 -12.68 -8.91
N VAL A 106 -3.93 -12.26 -7.69
CA VAL A 106 -3.49 -10.99 -7.12
C VAL A 106 -2.01 -11.07 -6.74
N THR A 107 -1.22 -10.16 -7.28
CA THR A 107 0.22 -10.02 -7.00
C THR A 107 0.46 -9.00 -5.89
N LEU A 108 1.70 -8.94 -5.39
CA LEU A 108 2.08 -7.91 -4.43
C LEU A 108 2.05 -6.51 -5.04
N ALA A 109 2.44 -6.34 -6.32
CA ALA A 109 2.30 -5.08 -7.02
C ALA A 109 0.83 -4.63 -7.12
N ASP A 110 -0.12 -5.56 -7.32
CA ASP A 110 -1.55 -5.22 -7.35
C ASP A 110 -2.01 -4.61 -6.01
N ILE A 111 -1.64 -5.25 -4.90
CA ILE A 111 -1.89 -4.75 -3.54
C ILE A 111 -1.24 -3.38 -3.33
N TYR A 112 0.02 -3.24 -3.76
CA TYR A 112 0.77 -2.00 -3.65
C TYR A 112 0.12 -0.85 -4.42
N THR A 113 -0.52 -1.11 -5.56
CA THR A 113 -1.22 -0.04 -6.30
C THR A 113 -2.35 0.57 -5.48
N VAL A 114 -3.07 -0.24 -4.71
CA VAL A 114 -4.14 0.25 -3.83
C VAL A 114 -3.54 1.02 -2.67
N HIS A 115 -2.39 0.59 -2.16
CA HIS A 115 -1.66 1.31 -1.11
C HIS A 115 -1.19 2.69 -1.57
N ASN A 116 -0.51 2.74 -2.71
CA ASN A 116 0.12 3.96 -3.23
C ASN A 116 -0.87 4.92 -3.90
N ILE A 117 -1.87 4.40 -4.63
CA ILE A 117 -2.79 5.20 -5.46
C ILE A 117 -4.19 5.29 -4.82
N GLY A 118 -4.52 4.39 -3.89
CA GLY A 118 -5.81 4.37 -3.19
C GLY A 118 -6.91 3.58 -3.90
N ASN A 119 -6.65 3.00 -5.08
CA ASN A 119 -7.65 2.26 -5.86
C ASN A 119 -7.04 1.12 -6.72
N PRO A 120 -7.83 0.11 -7.12
CA PRO A 120 -7.34 -1.05 -7.88
C PRO A 120 -7.33 -0.83 -9.41
N SER A 121 -7.66 0.36 -9.92
CA SER A 121 -7.82 0.60 -11.36
C SER A 121 -6.50 0.43 -12.13
N MET A 122 -5.35 0.67 -11.50
CA MET A 122 -4.03 0.41 -12.10
C MET A 122 -3.82 -1.09 -12.38
N ALA A 123 -4.16 -1.95 -11.42
CA ALA A 123 -4.07 -3.40 -11.56
C ALA A 123 -4.97 -3.90 -12.71
N VAL A 124 -6.19 -3.38 -12.81
CA VAL A 124 -7.12 -3.70 -13.92
C VAL A 124 -6.58 -3.20 -15.26
N ALA A 125 -6.11 -1.95 -15.30
CA ALA A 125 -5.54 -1.35 -16.51
C ALA A 125 -4.35 -2.16 -17.05
N ALA A 126 -3.51 -2.69 -16.16
CA ALA A 126 -2.37 -3.52 -16.53
C ALA A 126 -2.80 -4.80 -17.27
N ARG A 127 -3.88 -5.45 -16.82
CA ARG A 127 -4.42 -6.67 -17.46
C ARG A 127 -5.17 -6.39 -18.76
N GLN A 128 -5.63 -5.16 -18.95
CA GLN A 128 -6.34 -4.72 -20.14
C GLN A 128 -5.41 -4.09 -21.19
N GLY A 129 -4.08 -4.09 -20.96
CA GLY A 129 -3.11 -3.47 -21.88
C GLY A 129 -3.25 -1.96 -22.01
N LYS A 130 -3.77 -1.29 -20.96
CA LYS A 130 -4.03 0.16 -20.96
C LYS A 130 -2.84 0.96 -20.46
N MET A 131 -2.88 2.26 -20.73
CA MET A 131 -1.96 3.25 -20.17
C MET A 131 -2.17 3.40 -18.66
N ALA A 132 -1.12 3.76 -17.92
CA ALA A 132 -1.20 4.01 -16.49
C ALA A 132 -2.23 5.11 -16.16
N LEU A 133 -2.36 6.12 -17.03
CA LEU A 133 -3.36 7.19 -16.93
C LEU A 133 -4.82 6.71 -16.84
N ALA A 134 -5.12 5.48 -17.25
CA ALA A 134 -6.46 4.92 -17.07
C ALA A 134 -6.79 4.61 -15.60
N GLY A 135 -5.77 4.49 -14.73
CA GLY A 135 -5.93 4.15 -13.31
C GLY A 135 -5.49 5.25 -12.33
N VAL A 136 -4.85 6.33 -12.80
CA VAL A 136 -4.27 7.36 -11.93
C VAL A 136 -4.24 8.74 -12.59
N SER A 137 -4.27 9.79 -11.78
CA SER A 137 -4.13 11.17 -12.25
C SER A 137 -2.67 11.53 -12.59
N VAL A 138 -2.48 12.45 -13.54
CA VAL A 138 -1.15 13.01 -13.89
C VAL A 138 -0.44 13.59 -12.66
N LYS A 139 -1.18 14.22 -11.74
CA LYS A 139 -0.61 14.76 -10.49
C LYS A 139 0.01 13.65 -9.63
N ALA A 140 -0.70 12.54 -9.45
CA ALA A 140 -0.19 11.41 -8.68
C ALA A 140 0.99 10.71 -9.39
N MET A 141 1.04 10.73 -10.73
CA MET A 141 2.22 10.27 -11.47
C MET A 141 3.43 11.15 -11.20
N ARG A 142 3.27 12.48 -11.23
CA ARG A 142 4.36 13.43 -10.93
C ARG A 142 4.89 13.28 -9.51
N ASN A 143 4.00 13.08 -8.53
CA ASN A 143 4.38 12.88 -7.14
C ASN A 143 5.17 11.58 -6.90
N ASN A 144 5.06 10.61 -7.82
CA ASN A 144 5.69 9.30 -7.73
C ASN A 144 6.44 8.96 -9.03
N ALA A 145 7.12 9.95 -9.63
CA ALA A 145 7.73 9.84 -10.95
C ALA A 145 8.68 8.62 -11.09
N GLN A 146 9.31 8.21 -10.00
CA GLN A 146 10.17 7.01 -9.92
C GLN A 146 9.45 5.67 -10.20
N LEU A 147 8.12 5.66 -10.25
CA LEU A 147 7.30 4.49 -10.61
C LEU A 147 6.80 4.55 -12.06
N TYR A 148 7.04 5.65 -12.78
CA TYR A 148 6.55 5.91 -14.12
C TYR A 148 7.70 6.22 -15.06
N GLU A 149 8.44 5.18 -15.47
CA GLU A 149 9.69 5.29 -16.25
C GLU A 149 9.56 6.12 -17.54
N ASN A 150 8.38 6.08 -18.18
CA ASN A 150 8.08 6.85 -19.39
C ASN A 150 7.15 8.04 -19.13
N GLY A 151 7.07 8.51 -17.88
CA GLY A 151 6.17 9.58 -17.47
C GLY A 151 4.72 9.27 -17.84
N ILE A 152 4.04 10.22 -18.48
CA ILE A 152 2.63 10.06 -18.92
C ILE A 152 2.44 8.93 -19.94
N ASN A 153 3.51 8.52 -20.65
CA ASN A 153 3.49 7.44 -21.62
C ASN A 153 3.79 6.06 -20.98
N THR A 154 3.82 5.97 -19.66
CA THR A 154 3.97 4.69 -18.96
C THR A 154 2.71 3.86 -19.12
N THR A 155 2.85 2.62 -19.58
CA THR A 155 1.74 1.65 -19.56
C THR A 155 1.47 1.17 -18.14
N ALA A 156 0.23 0.76 -17.84
CA ALA A 156 -0.06 0.21 -16.52
C ALA A 156 0.80 -1.04 -16.23
N LYS A 157 1.10 -1.87 -17.24
CA LYS A 157 2.02 -3.01 -17.11
C LYS A 157 3.44 -2.59 -16.71
N GLN A 158 4.01 -1.58 -17.35
CA GLN A 158 5.35 -1.06 -17.01
C GLN A 158 5.42 -0.55 -15.57
N TYR A 159 4.35 0.10 -15.09
CA TYR A 159 4.23 0.49 -13.69
C TYR A 159 4.29 -0.74 -12.76
N MET A 160 3.52 -1.80 -13.06
CA MET A 160 3.54 -3.04 -12.26
C MET A 160 4.93 -3.68 -12.23
N GLU A 161 5.58 -3.80 -13.39
CA GLU A 161 6.93 -4.36 -13.52
C GLU A 161 7.97 -3.53 -12.74
N THR A 162 7.83 -2.21 -12.72
CA THR A 162 8.69 -1.32 -11.92
C THR A 162 8.54 -1.56 -10.43
N VAL A 163 7.30 -1.73 -9.95
CA VAL A 163 7.00 -2.05 -8.56
C VAL A 163 7.56 -3.43 -8.19
N ASP A 164 7.32 -4.45 -9.02
CA ASP A 164 7.84 -5.81 -8.79
C ASP A 164 9.38 -5.83 -8.71
N ARG A 165 10.08 -5.12 -9.61
CA ARG A 165 11.54 -4.98 -9.54
C ARG A 165 12.01 -4.41 -8.20
N LYS A 166 11.31 -3.41 -7.66
CA LYS A 166 11.64 -2.84 -6.36
C LYS A 166 11.46 -3.86 -5.23
N PHE A 167 10.41 -4.66 -5.25
CA PHE A 167 10.22 -5.73 -4.27
C PHE A 167 11.28 -6.82 -4.37
N VAL A 168 11.67 -7.23 -5.57
CA VAL A 168 12.77 -8.20 -5.78
C VAL A 168 14.07 -7.70 -5.17
N VAL A 169 14.41 -6.42 -5.37
CA VAL A 169 15.62 -5.81 -4.78
C VAL A 169 15.55 -5.77 -3.25
N ILE A 170 14.38 -5.52 -2.67
CA ILE A 170 14.19 -5.53 -1.22
C ILE A 170 14.30 -6.96 -0.68
N ASP A 171 13.62 -7.93 -1.28
CA ASP A 171 13.65 -9.34 -0.86
C ASP A 171 15.08 -9.89 -0.89
N ALA A 172 15.86 -9.55 -1.93
CA ALA A 172 17.26 -9.96 -2.05
C ALA A 172 18.15 -9.40 -0.93
N LYS A 173 17.84 -8.23 -0.37
CA LYS A 173 18.61 -7.62 0.74
C LYS A 173 18.28 -8.23 2.11
N LEU A 174 17.20 -9.01 2.21
CA LEU A 174 16.74 -9.64 3.44
C LEU A 174 17.25 -11.09 3.60
N ARG A 175 17.95 -11.61 2.59
CA ARG A 175 18.57 -12.94 2.58
C ARG A 175 20.05 -12.82 2.89
#